data_AF-A0A934VUH7-F1
#
_entry.id   AF-A0A934VUH7-F1
#
_cell.length_a   1.000
_cell.length_b   1.000
_cell.length_c   1.000
_cell.angle_alpha   90.00
_cell.angle_beta   90.00
_cell.angle_gamma   90.00
#
_symmetry.space_group_name_H-M   'P 1'
#
loop_
_entity.id
_entity.type
_entity.pdbx_description
1 polymer ?
#
loop_
_entity_poly.entity_id
_entity_poly.type
_entity_poly.pdbx_seq_one_letter_code
_entity_poly.pdbx_strand_id
1 'polypeptide(L)'
;MHAIKRAFFWLSGAGTETLEQCPNWEQRKYVAFGATVLVPCSFAFIACAYALSTLTSEPRVIYPVAAVWAFIIMTIDRALLAGYRPYLSIFRKGAQFSLRLLVAILMGITIAHPLVLLLFRDTVTSVIEKDRAAEIEVVRSGFEKEKSKVREQIGVLETALAEQRQRWNESFQAKFILQEKEDATAAIPGITEDQQKELKASIDKATEPFRDRLTVVDKQIDELTPQYTTLQTELGFWQAEFERELNGQRSGIAGEGPRARSIRSDQLEPRREESKRIGGLLEHLTAEKANLQTQSRQAEASAIAAFEQKLKEIEAANQAEADRVAALKQKVEEDQADQFVTQQNALRETIKQQIDSRIKELELVQGELAAVVNEESERLDAMRAEPRKDILTQTLALHALFEAGNEGGKFAFYTYVILTALFMLVDTIPLIVKFFTKPGPYDSLVDRDEIAFDSEHRAYKQSRSRYMQQLSSGNLIAVTRNQGLEHALVDGVEHTRAAREFLDSLIEMERSFAEKMKLEEQTIGIAESDKRAALEAIKKRFYEDLHHRMEIFFTARRA
;
A
#
# COMPACT_ATOMS: atom_id res chain seq x y z
N MET A 1 -6.83 70.17 14.40
CA MET A 1 -5.36 70.21 14.56
C MET A 1 -4.89 70.02 16.00
N HIS A 2 -5.56 70.61 17.01
CA HIS A 2 -5.17 70.52 18.42
C HIS A 2 -5.17 69.09 19.00
N ALA A 3 -6.14 68.25 18.66
CA ALA A 3 -6.21 66.86 19.14
C ALA A 3 -5.03 65.99 18.66
N ILE A 4 -4.66 66.12 17.37
CA ILE A 4 -3.52 65.39 16.77
C ILE A 4 -2.21 65.80 17.44
N LYS A 5 -2.03 67.10 17.66
CA LYS A 5 -0.85 67.65 18.34
C LYS A 5 -0.72 67.14 19.78
N ARG A 6 -1.83 67.10 20.53
CA ARG A 6 -1.86 66.53 21.89
C ARG A 6 -1.56 65.03 21.91
N ALA A 7 -2.03 64.27 20.91
CA ALA A 7 -1.68 62.85 20.78
C ALA A 7 -0.18 62.64 20.58
N PHE A 8 0.46 63.43 19.71
CA PHE A 8 1.92 63.34 19.52
C PHE A 8 2.73 63.83 20.73
N PHE A 9 2.23 64.82 21.47
CA PHE A 9 2.81 65.21 22.75
C PHE A 9 2.78 64.05 23.76
N TRP A 10 1.64 63.35 23.84
CA TRP A 10 1.52 62.17 24.69
C TRP A 10 2.45 61.03 24.26
N LEU A 11 2.57 60.77 22.94
CA LEU A 11 3.47 59.75 22.37
C LEU A 11 4.94 60.05 22.65
N SER A 12 5.36 61.31 22.61
CA SER A 12 6.73 61.73 22.95
C SER A 12 7.06 61.65 24.45
N GLY A 13 6.07 61.30 25.29
CA GLY A 13 6.24 61.20 26.74
C GLY A 13 6.36 62.54 27.46
N ALA A 14 5.99 63.63 26.80
CA ALA A 14 6.05 64.98 27.35
C ALA A 14 4.71 65.41 28.00
N GLY A 15 4.78 66.23 29.05
CA GLY A 15 3.62 66.83 29.70
C GLY A 15 2.97 67.84 28.76
N THR A 16 1.69 67.61 28.40
CA THR A 16 0.97 68.45 27.44
C THR A 16 0.85 69.90 27.90
N GLU A 17 0.62 70.12 29.20
CA GLU A 17 0.39 71.45 29.78
C GLU A 17 1.67 72.31 29.78
N THR A 18 2.79 71.74 30.20
CA THR A 18 4.12 72.36 30.19
C THR A 18 4.61 72.64 28.76
N LEU A 19 4.30 71.76 27.81
CA LEU A 19 4.76 71.91 26.42
C LEU A 19 3.92 72.95 25.65
N GLU A 20 2.64 73.14 26.00
CA GLU A 20 1.80 74.20 25.44
C GLU A 20 2.29 75.60 25.82
N GLN A 21 2.99 75.77 26.94
CA GLN A 21 3.61 77.02 27.38
C GLN A 21 4.93 77.35 26.63
N CYS A 22 5.51 76.36 25.94
CA CYS A 22 6.78 76.49 25.22
C CYS A 22 6.61 77.08 23.81
N PRO A 23 7.66 77.65 23.20
CA PRO A 23 7.58 78.19 21.84
C PRO A 23 7.26 77.13 20.77
N ASN A 24 6.63 77.57 19.67
CA ASN A 24 6.14 76.68 18.60
C ASN A 24 7.21 75.76 17.97
N TRP A 25 8.49 76.15 17.95
CA TRP A 25 9.56 75.31 17.42
C TRP A 25 9.87 74.11 18.32
N GLU A 26 9.77 74.28 19.64
CA GLU A 26 9.96 73.20 20.63
C GLU A 26 8.79 72.23 20.58
N GLN A 27 7.57 72.76 20.41
CA GLN A 27 6.39 71.95 20.18
C GLN A 27 6.50 71.07 18.93
N ARG A 28 7.04 71.61 17.81
CA ARG A 28 7.28 70.82 16.59
C ARG A 28 8.33 69.73 16.79
N LYS A 29 9.39 70.01 17.55
CA LYS A 29 10.44 69.04 17.92
C LYS A 29 9.83 67.83 18.66
N TYR A 30 8.98 68.07 19.64
CA TYR A 30 8.31 67.01 20.40
C TYR A 30 7.24 66.26 19.60
N VAL A 31 6.54 66.93 18.68
CA VAL A 31 5.67 66.23 17.71
C VAL A 31 6.48 65.25 16.84
N ALA A 32 7.66 65.67 16.37
CA ALA A 32 8.54 64.80 15.59
C ALA A 32 9.05 63.60 16.42
N PHE A 33 9.40 63.79 17.70
CA PHE A 33 9.74 62.68 18.59
C PHE A 33 8.58 61.70 18.83
N GLY A 34 7.35 62.21 18.95
CA GLY A 34 6.18 61.35 19.05
C GLY A 34 5.94 60.54 17.76
N ALA A 35 6.20 61.14 16.61
CA ALA A 35 6.06 60.48 15.31
C ALA A 35 7.10 59.37 15.09
N THR A 36 8.33 59.51 15.60
CA THR A 36 9.36 58.46 15.44
C THR A 36 9.02 57.17 16.20
N VAL A 37 8.23 57.23 17.28
CA VAL A 37 7.74 56.05 18.03
C VAL A 37 6.74 55.20 17.22
N LEU A 38 6.01 55.83 16.30
CA LEU A 38 5.01 55.11 15.49
C LEU A 38 5.66 54.17 14.48
N VAL A 39 6.91 54.42 14.07
CA VAL A 39 7.60 53.59 13.07
C VAL A 39 7.91 52.19 13.63
N PRO A 40 8.60 52.02 14.78
CA PRO A 40 8.76 50.71 15.42
C PRO A 40 7.42 50.03 15.75
N CYS A 41 6.42 50.79 16.22
CA CYS A 41 5.08 50.28 16.50
C CYS A 41 4.41 49.66 15.25
N SER A 42 4.51 50.33 14.11
CA SER A 42 3.94 49.84 12.84
C SER A 42 4.61 48.55 12.37
N PHE A 43 5.93 48.46 12.46
CA PHE A 43 6.66 47.24 12.11
C PHE A 43 6.39 46.11 13.08
N ALA A 44 6.28 46.39 14.39
CA ALA A 44 5.90 45.40 15.39
C ALA A 44 4.50 44.83 15.13
N PHE A 45 3.55 45.67 14.71
CA PHE A 45 2.22 45.20 14.30
C PHE A 45 2.29 44.23 13.12
N ILE A 46 3.01 44.60 12.05
CA ILE A 46 3.13 43.76 10.84
C ILE A 46 3.84 42.44 11.17
N ALA A 47 4.95 42.51 11.91
CA ALA A 47 5.73 41.35 12.35
C ALA A 47 4.89 40.38 13.18
N CYS A 48 4.15 40.89 14.18
CA CYS A 48 3.31 40.07 15.04
C CYS A 48 2.09 39.51 14.30
N ALA A 49 1.46 40.31 13.44
CA ALA A 49 0.35 39.84 12.60
C ALA A 49 0.80 38.70 11.68
N TYR A 50 1.99 38.78 11.10
CA TYR A 50 2.55 37.70 10.30
C TYR A 50 2.88 36.46 11.16
N ALA A 51 3.54 36.63 12.31
CA ALA A 51 3.84 35.53 13.22
C ALA A 51 2.57 34.82 13.74
N LEU A 52 1.46 35.55 13.92
CA LEU A 52 0.18 34.95 14.27
C LEU A 52 -0.48 34.26 13.08
N SER A 53 -0.27 34.76 11.86
CA SER A 53 -0.80 34.14 10.64
C SER A 53 -0.21 32.77 10.33
N THR A 54 0.94 32.41 10.94
CA THR A 54 1.51 31.05 10.87
C THR A 54 0.88 30.10 11.89
N LEU A 55 0.29 30.63 12.97
CA LEU A 55 -0.34 29.84 14.05
C LEU A 55 -1.85 29.68 13.85
N THR A 56 -2.54 30.71 13.37
CA THR A 56 -3.99 30.70 13.15
C THR A 56 -4.34 31.37 11.82
N SER A 57 -5.37 30.84 11.15
CA SER A 57 -5.92 31.41 9.93
C SER A 57 -7.04 32.42 10.18
N GLU A 58 -7.49 32.59 11.43
CA GLU A 58 -8.63 33.42 11.80
C GLU A 58 -8.23 34.91 11.93
N PRO A 59 -8.65 35.81 11.01
CA PRO A 59 -8.24 37.22 11.03
C PRO A 59 -8.73 37.96 12.28
N ARG A 60 -9.84 37.50 12.87
CA ARG A 60 -10.43 38.08 14.09
C ARG A 60 -9.54 37.91 15.31
N VAL A 61 -8.64 36.92 15.33
CA VAL A 61 -7.67 36.73 16.42
C VAL A 61 -6.37 37.46 16.11
N ILE A 62 -5.91 37.42 14.85
CA ILE A 62 -4.62 37.98 14.41
C ILE A 62 -4.55 39.48 14.68
N TYR A 63 -5.50 40.27 14.18
CA TYR A 63 -5.38 41.74 14.23
C TYR A 63 -5.50 42.32 15.65
N PRO A 64 -6.43 41.87 16.53
CA PRO A 64 -6.50 42.39 17.89
C PRO A 64 -5.26 42.04 18.72
N VAL A 65 -4.74 40.82 18.62
CA VAL A 65 -3.53 40.41 19.36
C VAL A 65 -2.31 41.18 18.87
N ALA A 66 -2.15 41.34 17.55
CA ALA A 66 -1.09 42.17 16.97
C ALA A 66 -1.21 43.64 17.40
N ALA A 67 -2.43 44.18 17.53
CA ALA A 67 -2.66 45.55 18.01
C ALA A 67 -2.26 45.70 19.48
N VAL A 68 -2.57 44.72 20.34
CA VAL A 68 -2.13 44.70 21.74
C VAL A 68 -0.60 44.65 21.83
N TRP A 69 0.05 43.81 21.02
CA TRP A 69 1.50 43.74 20.96
C TRP A 69 2.13 45.07 20.50
N ALA A 70 1.63 45.66 19.42
CA ALA A 70 2.08 46.96 18.93
C ALA A 70 1.89 48.06 19.99
N PHE A 71 0.79 48.02 20.73
CA PHE A 71 0.55 48.93 21.85
C PHE A 71 1.59 48.73 22.98
N ILE A 72 1.96 47.49 23.32
CA ILE A 72 3.03 47.20 24.28
C ILE A 72 4.35 47.85 23.82
N ILE A 73 4.75 47.64 22.55
CA ILE A 73 5.98 48.25 22.00
C ILE A 73 5.93 49.78 22.08
N MET A 74 4.83 50.36 21.63
CA MET A 74 4.61 51.80 21.69
C MET A 74 4.73 52.34 23.13
N THR A 75 4.20 51.62 24.13
CA THR A 75 4.31 52.04 25.53
C THR A 75 5.73 51.94 26.08
N ILE A 76 6.48 50.90 25.70
CA ILE A 76 7.89 50.73 26.09
C ILE A 76 8.76 51.84 25.48
N ASP A 77 8.60 52.08 24.17
CA ASP A 77 9.34 53.13 23.46
C ASP A 77 9.02 54.53 24.00
N ARG A 78 7.74 54.79 24.30
CA ARG A 78 7.29 56.01 24.99
C ARG A 78 7.94 56.15 26.37
N ALA A 79 7.93 55.08 27.17
CA ALA A 79 8.52 55.12 28.52
C ALA A 79 10.03 55.40 28.47
N LEU A 80 10.73 54.85 27.47
CA LEU A 80 12.17 55.04 27.29
C LEU A 80 12.51 56.44 26.79
N LEU A 81 11.68 57.03 25.91
CA LEU A 81 11.77 58.45 25.55
C LEU A 81 11.49 59.38 26.72
N ALA A 82 10.45 59.08 27.51
CA ALA A 82 10.07 59.86 28.68
C ALA A 82 11.14 59.80 29.77
N GLY A 83 11.83 58.66 29.92
CA GLY A 83 12.90 58.48 30.89
C GLY A 83 14.19 59.24 30.56
N TYR A 84 14.40 59.70 29.32
CA TYR A 84 15.64 60.41 28.95
C TYR A 84 15.63 61.84 29.52
N ARG A 85 16.63 62.15 30.36
CA ARG A 85 16.83 63.44 31.01
C ARG A 85 18.13 64.11 30.54
N PRO A 86 18.07 65.28 29.88
CA PRO A 86 19.27 65.94 29.34
C PRO A 86 20.26 66.43 30.39
N TYR A 87 19.84 66.68 31.64
CA TYR A 87 20.69 67.23 32.70
C TYR A 87 21.30 66.16 33.64
N LEU A 88 21.08 64.87 33.36
CA LEU A 88 21.69 63.78 34.13
C LEU A 88 23.22 63.68 33.90
N SER A 89 23.92 63.06 34.86
CA SER A 89 25.37 62.82 34.76
C SER A 89 25.71 61.93 33.55
N ILE A 90 26.88 62.17 32.94
CA ILE A 90 27.33 61.48 31.72
C ILE A 90 27.33 59.95 31.89
N PHE A 91 27.68 59.45 33.08
CA PHE A 91 27.63 58.03 33.40
C PHE A 91 26.20 57.46 33.38
N ARG A 92 25.23 58.17 33.98
CA ARG A 92 23.82 57.73 33.97
C ARG A 92 23.22 57.81 32.57
N LYS A 93 23.59 58.81 31.77
CA LYS A 93 23.23 58.90 30.35
C LYS A 93 23.75 57.71 29.55
N GLY A 94 25.02 57.35 29.75
CA GLY A 94 25.63 56.18 29.12
C GLY A 94 24.95 54.87 29.52
N ALA A 95 24.63 54.68 30.80
CA ALA A 95 23.93 53.51 31.30
C ALA A 95 22.52 53.38 30.68
N GLN A 96 21.77 54.48 30.58
CA GLN A 96 20.45 54.50 29.95
C GLN A 96 20.52 54.23 28.44
N PHE A 97 21.52 54.78 27.74
CA PHE A 97 21.77 54.51 26.33
C PHE A 97 22.13 53.04 26.09
N SER A 98 23.01 52.47 26.92
CA SER A 98 23.42 51.05 26.83
C SER A 98 22.25 50.11 27.11
N LEU A 99 21.44 50.37 28.13
CA LEU A 99 20.22 49.60 28.40
C LEU A 99 19.26 49.64 27.20
N ARG A 100 19.10 50.81 26.56
CA ARG A 100 18.29 50.93 25.34
C ARG A 100 18.89 50.15 24.17
N LEU A 101 20.20 50.22 23.98
CA LEU A 101 20.88 49.48 22.91
C LEU A 101 20.65 47.97 23.07
N LEU A 102 20.75 47.45 24.30
CA LEU A 102 20.50 46.05 24.59
C LEU A 102 19.05 45.65 24.29
N VAL A 103 18.08 46.43 24.76
CA VAL A 103 16.65 46.18 24.46
C VAL A 103 16.39 46.27 22.95
N ALA A 104 16.97 47.24 22.25
CA ALA A 104 16.81 47.38 20.80
C ALA A 104 17.44 46.24 20.01
N ILE A 105 18.56 45.65 20.48
CA ILE A 105 19.13 44.43 19.88
C ILE A 105 18.15 43.27 20.03
N LEU A 106 17.65 43.06 21.25
CA LEU A 106 16.71 41.96 21.53
C LEU A 106 15.44 42.11 20.69
N MET A 107 14.82 43.29 20.73
CA MET A 107 13.59 43.57 19.99
C MET A 107 13.83 43.55 18.48
N GLY A 108 14.95 44.11 18.02
CA GLY A 108 15.36 44.09 16.61
C GLY A 108 15.46 42.67 16.06
N ILE A 109 16.12 41.74 16.77
CA ILE A 109 16.19 40.33 16.36
C ILE A 109 14.81 39.69 16.33
N THR A 110 14.00 39.90 17.38
CA THR A 110 12.67 39.27 17.48
C THR A 110 11.67 39.76 16.44
N ILE A 111 11.73 41.04 16.05
CA ILE A 111 10.84 41.65 15.05
C ILE A 111 11.35 41.36 13.63
N ALA A 112 12.67 41.36 13.43
CA ALA A 112 13.26 41.10 12.12
C ALA A 112 12.94 39.69 11.64
N HIS A 113 12.96 38.69 12.52
CA HIS A 113 12.76 37.29 12.14
C HIS A 113 11.45 37.01 11.36
N PRO A 114 10.24 37.31 11.90
CA PRO A 114 9.01 37.13 11.14
C PRO A 114 8.92 38.02 9.89
N LEU A 115 9.50 39.21 9.89
CA LEU A 115 9.51 40.07 8.70
C LEU A 115 10.41 39.53 7.58
N VAL A 116 11.53 38.91 7.92
CA VAL A 116 12.40 38.26 6.95
C VAL A 116 11.70 37.03 6.36
N LEU A 117 10.99 36.25 7.17
CA LEU A 117 10.15 35.16 6.68
C LEU A 117 9.04 35.65 5.75
N LEU A 118 8.41 36.79 6.06
CA LEU A 118 7.43 37.42 5.19
C LEU A 118 8.04 37.87 3.85
N LEU A 119 9.24 38.46 3.88
CA LEU A 119 9.95 38.91 2.68
C LEU A 119 10.35 37.74 1.77
N PHE A 120 10.82 36.64 2.36
CA PHE A 120 11.28 35.45 1.65
C PHE A 120 10.22 34.33 1.58
N ARG A 121 8.94 34.68 1.73
CA ARG A 121 7.85 33.70 1.82
C ARG A 121 7.85 32.72 0.65
N ASP A 122 7.99 33.22 -0.57
CA ASP A 122 7.94 32.38 -1.78
C ASP A 122 9.16 31.47 -1.88
N THR A 123 10.34 31.98 -1.55
CA THR A 123 11.58 31.18 -1.53
C THR A 123 11.57 30.12 -0.43
N VAL A 124 11.07 30.45 0.76
CA VAL A 124 10.92 29.51 1.88
C VAL A 124 9.90 28.42 1.51
N THR A 125 8.76 28.80 0.92
CA THR A 125 7.75 27.85 0.46
C THR A 125 8.33 26.91 -0.60
N SER A 126 9.12 27.43 -1.55
CA SER A 126 9.78 26.62 -2.58
C SER A 126 10.75 25.58 -1.99
N VAL A 127 11.54 25.95 -0.98
CA VAL A 127 12.41 25.01 -0.26
C VAL A 127 11.59 23.92 0.44
N ILE A 128 10.52 24.30 1.13
CA ILE A 128 9.62 23.34 1.81
C ILE A 128 8.98 22.38 0.80
N GLU A 129 8.54 22.87 -0.36
CA GLU A 129 7.98 22.01 -1.41
C GLU A 129 9.04 21.08 -2.02
N LYS A 130 10.29 21.54 -2.14
CA LYS A 130 11.40 20.70 -2.61
C LYS A 130 11.71 19.58 -1.62
N ASP A 131 11.74 19.88 -0.33
CA ASP A 131 11.94 18.89 0.73
C ASP A 131 10.77 17.91 0.78
N ARG A 132 9.53 18.40 0.64
CA ARG A 132 8.33 17.55 0.51
C ARG A 132 8.42 16.65 -0.71
N ALA A 133 8.85 17.16 -1.86
CA ALA A 133 9.01 16.36 -3.07
C ALA A 133 10.07 15.27 -2.91
N ALA A 134 11.18 15.57 -2.22
CA ALA A 134 12.19 14.57 -1.90
C ALA A 134 11.65 13.47 -0.96
N GLU A 135 10.88 13.84 0.06
CA GLU A 135 10.22 12.88 0.96
C GLU A 135 9.19 12.00 0.23
N ILE A 136 8.38 12.60 -0.64
CA ILE A 136 7.44 11.90 -1.52
C ILE A 136 8.16 10.88 -2.40
N GLU A 137 9.31 11.23 -2.96
CA GLU A 137 10.09 10.32 -3.82
C GLU A 137 10.63 9.12 -3.03
N VAL A 138 11.07 9.33 -1.78
CA VAL A 138 11.48 8.23 -0.90
C VAL A 138 10.31 7.28 -0.64
N VAL A 139 9.13 7.80 -0.31
CA VAL A 139 7.93 6.99 -0.07
C VAL A 139 7.50 6.24 -1.34
N ARG A 140 7.46 6.92 -2.49
CA ARG A 140 7.18 6.32 -3.80
C ARG A 140 8.17 5.18 -4.12
N SER A 141 9.46 5.38 -3.86
CA SER A 141 10.46 4.34 -4.07
C SER A 141 10.25 3.10 -3.18
N GLY A 142 9.68 3.29 -1.99
CA GLY A 142 9.26 2.20 -1.09
C GLY A 142 8.11 1.40 -1.69
N PHE A 143 7.04 2.08 -2.12
CA PHE A 143 5.89 1.45 -2.76
C PHE A 143 6.22 0.80 -4.11
N GLU A 144 7.12 1.37 -4.91
CA GLU A 144 7.57 0.72 -6.16
C GLU A 144 8.23 -0.63 -5.90
N LYS A 145 9.00 -0.78 -4.81
CA LYS A 145 9.59 -2.08 -4.43
C LYS A 145 8.53 -3.10 -3.99
N GLU A 146 7.45 -2.63 -3.37
CA GLU A 146 6.34 -3.49 -2.97
C GLU A 146 5.51 -3.91 -4.18
N LYS A 147 5.13 -2.96 -5.03
CA LYS A 147 4.46 -3.20 -6.31
C LYS A 147 5.27 -4.13 -7.21
N SER A 148 6.61 -4.00 -7.26
CA SER A 148 7.43 -4.89 -8.07
C SER A 148 7.39 -6.34 -7.59
N LYS A 149 7.39 -6.58 -6.27
CA LYS A 149 7.26 -7.94 -5.70
C LYS A 149 5.91 -8.56 -6.04
N VAL A 150 4.83 -7.79 -5.92
CA VAL A 150 3.48 -8.27 -6.24
C VAL A 150 3.35 -8.52 -7.76
N ARG A 151 3.89 -7.63 -8.61
CA ARG A 151 3.94 -7.86 -10.06
C ARG A 151 4.73 -9.11 -10.46
N GLU A 152 5.83 -9.40 -9.76
CA GLU A 152 6.59 -10.62 -9.97
C GLU A 152 5.77 -11.87 -9.63
N GLN A 153 5.04 -11.85 -8.50
CA GLN A 153 4.11 -12.93 -8.13
C GLN A 153 3.00 -13.12 -9.18
N ILE A 154 2.43 -12.03 -9.70
CA ILE A 154 1.45 -12.08 -10.79
C ILE A 154 2.07 -12.74 -12.03
N GLY A 155 3.27 -12.36 -12.44
CA GLY A 155 3.96 -12.96 -13.59
C GLY A 155 4.21 -14.47 -13.41
N VAL A 156 4.57 -14.90 -12.20
CA VAL A 156 4.73 -16.34 -11.88
C VAL A 156 3.39 -17.08 -11.98
N LEU A 157 2.29 -16.50 -11.48
CA LEU A 157 0.96 -17.10 -11.59
C LEU A 157 0.44 -17.12 -13.03
N GLU A 158 0.68 -16.06 -13.81
CA GLU A 158 0.28 -15.98 -15.22
C GLU A 158 1.01 -17.01 -16.08
N THR A 159 2.32 -17.21 -15.86
CA THR A 159 3.10 -18.23 -16.56
C THR A 159 2.65 -19.64 -16.20
N ALA A 160 2.41 -19.92 -14.90
CA ALA A 160 1.85 -21.20 -14.45
C ALA A 160 0.45 -21.47 -15.04
N LEU A 161 -0.40 -20.43 -15.13
CA LEU A 161 -1.73 -20.52 -15.72
C LEU A 161 -1.65 -20.79 -17.24
N ALA A 162 -0.71 -20.16 -17.94
CA ALA A 162 -0.47 -20.40 -19.36
C ALA A 162 -0.04 -21.84 -19.62
N GLU A 163 0.86 -22.40 -18.80
CA GLU A 163 1.29 -23.79 -18.90
C GLU A 163 0.11 -24.76 -18.69
N GLN A 164 -0.75 -24.51 -17.70
CA GLN A 164 -1.95 -25.33 -17.46
C GLN A 164 -2.97 -25.23 -18.60
N ARG A 165 -3.15 -24.04 -19.19
CA ARG A 165 -4.00 -23.86 -20.39
C ARG A 165 -3.43 -24.59 -21.60
N GLN A 166 -2.11 -24.66 -21.75
CA GLN A 166 -1.49 -25.45 -22.80
C GLN A 166 -1.74 -26.95 -22.60
N ARG A 167 -1.53 -27.48 -21.39
CA ARG A 167 -1.85 -28.88 -21.04
C ARG A 167 -3.33 -29.22 -21.28
N TRP A 168 -4.22 -28.28 -20.95
CA TRP A 168 -5.64 -28.40 -21.28
C TRP A 168 -5.85 -28.54 -22.79
N ASN A 169 -5.27 -27.65 -23.61
CA ASN A 169 -5.41 -27.71 -25.07
C ASN A 169 -4.82 -29.00 -25.68
N GLU A 170 -3.67 -29.44 -25.19
CA GLU A 170 -3.02 -30.69 -25.62
C GLU A 170 -3.89 -31.92 -25.34
N SER A 171 -4.68 -31.90 -24.25
CA SER A 171 -5.62 -32.99 -23.96
C SER A 171 -6.70 -33.17 -25.04
N PHE A 172 -6.98 -32.17 -25.88
CA PHE A 172 -7.93 -32.26 -27.00
C PHE A 172 -7.29 -32.76 -28.29
N GLN A 173 -5.96 -32.76 -28.40
CA GLN A 173 -5.27 -33.24 -29.60
C GLN A 173 -5.08 -34.75 -29.50
N ALA A 174 -6.05 -35.52 -30.01
CA ALA A 174 -6.00 -36.97 -30.03
C ALA A 174 -4.94 -37.47 -31.02
N LYS A 175 -3.79 -37.91 -30.50
CA LYS A 175 -2.79 -38.67 -31.27
C LYS A 175 -3.20 -40.16 -31.26
N PHE A 176 -4.16 -40.52 -32.11
CA PHE A 176 -4.57 -41.92 -32.27
C PHE A 176 -3.38 -42.74 -32.80
N ILE A 177 -2.87 -43.65 -31.98
CA ILE A 177 -2.01 -44.75 -32.43
C ILE A 177 -2.96 -45.86 -32.84
N LEU A 178 -3.05 -46.15 -34.13
CA LEU A 178 -3.38 -47.45 -34.72
C LEU A 178 -3.26 -47.30 -36.24
N GLN A 179 -2.08 -47.64 -36.76
CA GLN A 179 -1.88 -47.88 -38.19
C GLN A 179 -1.19 -49.24 -38.32
N GLU A 180 -1.89 -50.29 -37.92
CA GLU A 180 -1.59 -51.63 -38.42
C GLU A 180 -2.09 -51.68 -39.86
N LYS A 181 -1.14 -51.70 -40.80
CA LYS A 181 -1.41 -52.05 -42.20
C LYS A 181 -1.86 -53.51 -42.22
N GLU A 182 -3.16 -53.74 -42.34
CA GLU A 182 -3.66 -55.02 -42.82
C GLU A 182 -3.29 -55.15 -44.31
N ASP A 183 -2.32 -56.01 -44.59
CA ASP A 183 -2.01 -56.48 -45.95
C ASP A 183 -3.18 -57.32 -46.46
N ALA A 184 -4.15 -56.65 -47.07
CA ALA A 184 -5.28 -57.24 -47.75
C ALA A 184 -4.88 -57.81 -49.12
N THR A 185 -3.99 -58.82 -49.18
CA THR A 185 -3.75 -59.59 -50.41
C THR A 185 -3.28 -61.02 -50.13
N ALA A 186 -4.18 -61.90 -49.66
CA ALA A 186 -3.98 -63.35 -49.80
C ALA A 186 -5.31 -64.11 -49.67
N ALA A 187 -6.10 -64.09 -50.73
CA ALA A 187 -7.12 -65.13 -50.95
C ALA A 187 -7.37 -65.26 -52.45
N ILE A 188 -6.63 -66.15 -53.10
CA ILE A 188 -6.93 -66.61 -54.46
C ILE A 188 -8.03 -67.68 -54.33
N PRO A 189 -9.06 -67.70 -55.20
CA PRO A 189 -10.13 -68.68 -55.13
C PRO A 189 -9.63 -70.04 -55.65
N GLY A 190 -9.41 -70.97 -54.75
CA GLY A 190 -9.07 -72.35 -55.08
C GLY A 190 -9.06 -73.21 -53.83
N ILE A 191 -9.59 -74.43 -53.95
CA ILE A 191 -9.51 -75.47 -52.92
C ILE A 191 -8.03 -75.65 -52.56
N THR A 192 -7.70 -75.55 -51.27
CA THR A 192 -6.31 -75.69 -50.76
C THR A 192 -5.71 -77.05 -51.16
N GLU A 193 -4.39 -77.15 -51.27
CA GLU A 193 -3.72 -78.41 -51.68
C GLU A 193 -4.10 -79.62 -50.81
N ASP A 194 -4.40 -79.39 -49.53
CA ASP A 194 -4.81 -80.45 -48.60
C ASP A 194 -6.27 -80.88 -48.83
N GLN A 195 -7.17 -79.95 -49.12
CA GLN A 195 -8.55 -80.25 -49.50
C GLN A 195 -8.64 -80.95 -50.87
N GLN A 196 -7.71 -80.67 -51.81
CA GLN A 196 -7.62 -81.40 -53.08
C GLN A 196 -7.21 -82.86 -52.87
N LYS A 197 -6.29 -83.13 -51.94
CA LYS A 197 -5.91 -84.50 -51.57
C LYS A 197 -7.06 -85.25 -50.92
N GLU A 198 -7.83 -84.59 -50.05
CA GLU A 198 -8.98 -85.20 -49.37
C GLU A 198 -10.13 -85.51 -50.34
N LEU A 199 -10.45 -84.59 -51.26
CA LEU A 199 -11.42 -84.82 -52.33
C LEU A 199 -11.02 -86.03 -53.18
N LYS A 200 -9.75 -86.08 -53.61
CA LYS A 200 -9.24 -87.19 -54.41
C LYS A 200 -9.34 -88.52 -53.67
N ALA A 201 -8.97 -88.58 -52.38
CA ALA A 201 -9.10 -89.78 -51.57
C ALA A 201 -10.58 -90.23 -51.41
N SER A 202 -11.52 -89.28 -51.30
CA SER A 202 -12.95 -89.59 -51.22
C SER A 202 -13.50 -90.14 -52.54
N ILE A 203 -13.06 -89.60 -53.68
CA ILE A 203 -13.42 -90.08 -55.02
C ILE A 203 -12.81 -91.46 -55.29
N ASP A 204 -11.54 -91.65 -54.95
CA ASP A 204 -10.84 -92.93 -55.12
C ASP A 204 -11.56 -94.04 -54.33
N LYS A 205 -11.92 -93.79 -53.06
CA LYS A 205 -12.67 -94.75 -52.23
C LYS A 205 -14.09 -95.04 -52.76
N ALA A 206 -14.76 -94.07 -53.36
CA ALA A 206 -16.11 -94.24 -53.90
C ALA A 206 -16.13 -94.99 -55.24
N THR A 207 -15.05 -94.91 -56.02
CA THR A 207 -14.92 -95.51 -57.37
C THR A 207 -14.20 -96.86 -57.39
N GLU A 208 -13.42 -97.16 -56.36
CA GLU A 208 -12.67 -98.42 -56.18
C GLU A 208 -13.44 -99.70 -56.59
N PRO A 209 -14.64 -100.00 -56.06
CA PRO A 209 -15.34 -101.25 -56.40
C PRO A 209 -15.78 -101.32 -57.87
N PHE A 210 -16.10 -100.18 -58.49
CA PHE A 210 -16.50 -100.13 -59.90
C PHE A 210 -15.28 -100.24 -60.82
N ARG A 211 -14.17 -99.59 -60.44
CA ARG A 211 -12.90 -99.63 -61.18
C ARG A 211 -12.32 -101.04 -61.20
N ASP A 212 -12.29 -101.71 -60.06
CA ASP A 212 -11.80 -103.09 -59.97
C ASP A 212 -12.64 -104.03 -60.84
N ARG A 213 -13.98 -103.92 -60.78
CA ARG A 213 -14.86 -104.72 -61.61
C ARG A 213 -14.70 -104.40 -63.10
N LEU A 214 -14.51 -103.14 -63.48
CA LEU A 214 -14.22 -102.73 -64.85
C LEU A 214 -12.94 -103.37 -65.38
N THR A 215 -11.86 -103.41 -64.59
CA THR A 215 -10.60 -104.04 -65.02
C THR A 215 -10.74 -105.54 -65.27
N VAL A 216 -11.62 -106.23 -64.52
CA VAL A 216 -11.91 -107.65 -64.71
C VAL A 216 -12.75 -107.87 -65.97
N VAL A 217 -13.81 -107.07 -66.16
CA VAL A 217 -14.68 -107.15 -67.35
C VAL A 217 -13.90 -106.79 -68.63
N ASP A 218 -13.01 -105.79 -68.58
CA ASP A 218 -12.16 -105.41 -69.70
C ASP A 218 -11.22 -106.55 -70.10
N LYS A 219 -10.57 -107.22 -69.14
CA LYS A 219 -9.75 -108.41 -69.43
C LYS A 219 -10.56 -109.52 -70.10
N GLN A 220 -11.78 -109.78 -69.62
CA GLN A 220 -12.65 -110.81 -70.19
C GLN A 220 -13.09 -110.46 -71.62
N ILE A 221 -13.40 -109.19 -71.89
CA ILE A 221 -13.70 -108.71 -73.24
C ILE A 221 -12.47 -108.83 -74.14
N ASP A 222 -11.30 -108.41 -73.68
CA ASP A 222 -10.05 -108.45 -74.45
C ASP A 222 -9.61 -109.89 -74.78
N GLU A 223 -9.89 -110.87 -73.93
CA GLU A 223 -9.61 -112.30 -74.19
C GLU A 223 -10.59 -112.95 -75.16
N LEU A 224 -11.88 -112.60 -75.07
CA LEU A 224 -12.95 -113.21 -75.87
C LEU A 224 -13.13 -112.57 -77.25
N THR A 225 -12.80 -111.28 -77.38
CA THR A 225 -12.86 -110.56 -78.65
C THR A 225 -12.03 -111.22 -79.76
N PRO A 226 -10.74 -111.57 -79.57
CA PRO A 226 -9.95 -112.24 -80.61
C PRO A 226 -10.45 -113.66 -80.90
N GLN A 227 -11.00 -114.37 -79.91
CA GLN A 227 -11.59 -115.71 -80.12
C GLN A 227 -12.87 -115.63 -80.94
N TYR A 228 -13.69 -114.60 -80.70
CA TYR A 228 -14.90 -114.35 -81.48
C TYR A 228 -14.55 -113.98 -82.93
N THR A 229 -13.54 -113.12 -83.14
CA THR A 229 -13.14 -112.73 -84.50
C THR A 229 -12.55 -113.91 -85.29
N THR A 230 -11.72 -114.76 -84.68
CA THR A 230 -11.24 -115.98 -85.34
C THR A 230 -12.37 -116.95 -85.67
N LEU A 231 -13.30 -117.20 -84.74
CA LEU A 231 -14.50 -118.01 -85.00
C LEU A 231 -15.36 -117.47 -86.13
N GLN A 232 -15.54 -116.15 -86.24
CA GLN A 232 -16.25 -115.52 -87.35
C GLN A 232 -15.53 -115.72 -88.69
N THR A 233 -14.20 -115.59 -88.72
CA THR A 233 -13.42 -115.86 -89.94
C THR A 233 -13.47 -117.32 -90.35
N GLU A 234 -13.41 -118.26 -89.40
CA GLU A 234 -13.54 -119.70 -89.65
C GLU A 234 -14.94 -120.07 -90.13
N LEU A 235 -15.99 -119.49 -89.53
CA LEU A 235 -17.36 -119.66 -89.99
C LEU A 235 -17.52 -119.18 -91.44
N GLY A 236 -16.99 -118.00 -91.76
CA GLY A 236 -17.00 -117.47 -93.13
C GLY A 236 -16.28 -118.39 -94.12
N PHE A 237 -15.12 -118.94 -93.74
CA PHE A 237 -14.36 -119.89 -94.56
C PHE A 237 -15.13 -121.20 -94.79
N TRP A 238 -15.66 -121.82 -93.74
CA TRP A 238 -16.39 -123.09 -93.85
C TRP A 238 -17.77 -122.94 -94.50
N GLN A 239 -18.43 -121.78 -94.35
CA GLN A 239 -19.66 -121.47 -95.09
C GLN A 239 -19.37 -121.40 -96.59
N ALA A 240 -18.28 -120.75 -96.99
CA ALA A 240 -17.86 -120.69 -98.38
C ALA A 240 -17.49 -122.08 -98.94
N GLU A 241 -16.80 -122.94 -98.17
CA GLU A 241 -16.49 -124.31 -98.60
C GLU A 241 -17.74 -125.21 -98.67
N PHE A 242 -18.70 -125.06 -97.75
CA PHE A 242 -19.98 -125.77 -97.80
C PHE A 242 -20.82 -125.36 -99.02
N GLU A 243 -20.89 -124.06 -99.32
CA GLU A 243 -21.56 -123.53 -100.52
C GLU A 243 -20.87 -124.00 -101.81
N ARG A 244 -19.54 -124.11 -101.82
CA ARG A 244 -18.77 -124.66 -102.95
C ARG A 244 -19.02 -126.16 -103.19
N GLU A 245 -19.13 -126.96 -102.13
CA GLU A 245 -19.46 -128.39 -102.24
C GLU A 245 -20.92 -128.60 -102.69
N LEU A 246 -21.87 -127.80 -102.19
CA LEU A 246 -23.27 -127.81 -102.64
C LEU A 246 -23.40 -127.51 -104.14
N ASN A 247 -22.53 -126.64 -104.67
CA ASN A 247 -22.49 -126.24 -106.07
C ASN A 247 -21.67 -127.21 -106.97
N GLY A 248 -21.18 -128.34 -106.45
CA GLY A 248 -20.65 -129.46 -107.25
C GLY A 248 -19.23 -129.31 -107.82
N GLN A 249 -18.44 -128.31 -107.39
CA GLN A 249 -17.15 -127.95 -108.00
C GLN A 249 -15.96 -128.87 -107.68
N ARG A 250 -16.11 -129.83 -106.75
CA ARG A 250 -15.04 -130.79 -106.39
C ARG A 250 -15.46 -132.25 -106.31
N SER A 251 -16.68 -132.55 -105.84
CA SER A 251 -17.18 -133.93 -105.71
C SER A 251 -17.94 -134.45 -106.94
N GLY A 252 -18.16 -133.63 -107.97
CA GLY A 252 -18.83 -134.02 -109.22
C GLY A 252 -20.32 -134.38 -109.09
N ILE A 253 -20.93 -134.21 -107.90
CA ILE A 253 -22.35 -134.44 -107.63
C ILE A 253 -22.92 -133.16 -107.03
N ALA A 254 -23.98 -132.63 -107.65
CA ALA A 254 -24.72 -131.48 -107.12
C ALA A 254 -25.78 -131.96 -106.10
N GLY A 255 -25.80 -131.37 -104.91
CA GLY A 255 -26.67 -131.75 -103.79
C GLY A 255 -25.91 -132.26 -102.56
N GLU A 256 -26.61 -132.50 -101.45
CA GLU A 256 -26.01 -132.91 -100.18
C GLU A 256 -25.35 -134.30 -100.25
N GLY A 257 -24.10 -134.34 -100.72
CA GLY A 257 -23.25 -135.52 -100.61
C GLY A 257 -22.82 -135.79 -99.16
N PRO A 258 -22.27 -136.98 -98.85
CA PRO A 258 -21.83 -137.35 -97.50
C PRO A 258 -20.86 -136.33 -96.87
N ARG A 259 -20.02 -135.70 -97.69
CA ARG A 259 -19.03 -134.70 -97.27
C ARG A 259 -19.65 -133.33 -96.95
N ALA A 260 -20.69 -132.91 -97.67
CA ALA A 260 -21.41 -131.68 -97.34
C ALA A 260 -22.12 -131.82 -95.99
N ARG A 261 -22.72 -132.99 -95.72
CA ARG A 261 -23.30 -133.30 -94.41
C ARG A 261 -22.28 -133.27 -93.29
N SER A 262 -21.09 -133.84 -93.48
CA SER A 262 -20.03 -133.79 -92.46
C SER A 262 -19.48 -132.37 -92.25
N ILE A 263 -19.39 -131.53 -93.29
CA ILE A 263 -19.00 -130.12 -93.11
C ILE A 263 -20.08 -129.36 -92.31
N ARG A 264 -21.36 -129.63 -92.56
CA ARG A 264 -22.46 -129.03 -91.81
C ARG A 264 -22.48 -129.47 -90.35
N SER A 265 -22.48 -130.78 -90.08
CA SER A 265 -22.57 -131.33 -88.73
C SER A 265 -21.29 -131.15 -87.92
N ASP A 266 -20.11 -131.34 -88.54
CA ASP A 266 -18.85 -131.41 -87.79
C ASP A 266 -18.11 -130.06 -87.77
N GLN A 267 -18.37 -129.17 -88.75
CA GLN A 267 -17.63 -127.91 -88.86
C GLN A 267 -18.48 -126.65 -88.66
N LEU A 268 -19.71 -126.60 -89.21
CA LEU A 268 -20.55 -125.40 -89.18
C LEU A 268 -21.45 -125.29 -87.95
N GLU A 269 -22.22 -126.32 -87.63
CA GLU A 269 -23.15 -126.34 -86.50
C GLU A 269 -22.46 -126.08 -85.15
N PRO A 270 -21.36 -126.78 -84.78
CA PRO A 270 -20.66 -126.50 -83.52
C PRO A 270 -20.07 -125.08 -83.47
N ARG A 271 -19.55 -124.55 -84.58
CA ARG A 271 -19.00 -123.18 -84.62
C ARG A 271 -20.09 -122.11 -84.56
N ARG A 272 -21.29 -122.36 -85.11
CA ARG A 272 -22.44 -121.45 -84.99
C ARG A 272 -22.96 -121.38 -83.56
N GLU A 273 -23.00 -122.51 -82.86
CA GLU A 273 -23.37 -122.55 -81.45
C GLU A 273 -22.31 -121.87 -80.57
N GLU A 274 -21.03 -122.15 -80.80
CA GLU A 274 -19.91 -121.52 -80.09
C GLU A 274 -19.87 -120.01 -80.32
N SER A 275 -20.10 -119.54 -81.56
CA SER A 275 -20.19 -118.13 -81.90
C SER A 275 -21.39 -117.44 -81.25
N LYS A 276 -22.56 -118.09 -81.16
CA LYS A 276 -23.72 -117.53 -80.44
C LYS A 276 -23.44 -117.41 -78.95
N ARG A 277 -22.77 -118.41 -78.36
CA ARG A 277 -22.39 -118.40 -76.94
C ARG A 277 -21.41 -117.27 -76.63
N ILE A 278 -20.31 -117.15 -77.40
CA ILE A 278 -19.30 -116.11 -77.19
C ILE A 278 -19.86 -114.72 -77.54
N GLY A 279 -20.67 -114.61 -78.60
CA GLY A 279 -21.33 -113.36 -78.98
C GLY A 279 -22.29 -112.84 -77.90
N GLY A 280 -23.15 -113.71 -77.35
CA GLY A 280 -24.04 -113.35 -76.25
C GLY A 280 -23.29 -113.01 -74.96
N LEU A 281 -22.16 -113.67 -74.70
CA LEU A 281 -21.33 -113.36 -73.53
C LEU A 281 -20.59 -112.01 -73.68
N LEU A 282 -20.11 -111.68 -74.88
CA LEU A 282 -19.56 -110.35 -75.19
C LEU A 282 -20.62 -109.24 -75.10
N GLU A 283 -21.85 -109.49 -75.57
CA GLU A 283 -22.96 -108.56 -75.44
C GLU A 283 -23.31 -108.30 -73.96
N HIS A 284 -23.35 -109.35 -73.14
CA HIS A 284 -23.54 -109.21 -71.69
C HIS A 284 -22.40 -108.42 -71.03
N LEU A 285 -21.14 -108.75 -71.32
CA LEU A 285 -19.97 -108.07 -70.73
C LEU A 285 -19.87 -106.61 -71.17
N THR A 286 -20.22 -106.29 -72.41
CA THR A 286 -20.22 -104.90 -72.91
C THR A 286 -21.36 -104.08 -72.29
N ALA A 287 -22.53 -104.67 -72.07
CA ALA A 287 -23.62 -104.04 -71.30
C ALA A 287 -23.25 -103.85 -69.82
N GLU A 288 -22.60 -104.84 -69.19
CA GLU A 288 -22.09 -104.76 -67.81
C GLU A 288 -21.05 -103.63 -67.69
N LYS A 289 -20.11 -103.52 -68.63
CA LYS A 289 -19.13 -102.45 -68.71
C LYS A 289 -19.79 -101.07 -68.80
N ALA A 290 -20.77 -100.89 -69.68
CA ALA A 290 -21.47 -99.61 -69.84
C ALA A 290 -22.23 -99.20 -68.55
N ASN A 291 -22.84 -100.16 -67.86
CA ASN A 291 -23.50 -99.94 -66.58
C ASN A 291 -22.50 -99.57 -65.48
N LEU A 292 -21.37 -100.28 -65.36
CA LEU A 292 -20.32 -99.98 -64.38
C LEU A 292 -19.68 -98.61 -64.61
N GLN A 293 -19.47 -98.20 -65.87
CA GLN A 293 -18.98 -96.86 -66.20
C GLN A 293 -19.98 -95.77 -65.77
N THR A 294 -21.27 -96.01 -65.94
CA THR A 294 -22.33 -95.08 -65.51
C THR A 294 -22.40 -94.98 -63.99
N GLN A 295 -22.32 -96.12 -63.29
CA GLN A 295 -22.29 -96.17 -61.83
C GLN A 295 -21.03 -95.51 -61.24
N SER A 296 -19.86 -95.69 -61.87
CA SER A 296 -18.62 -95.00 -61.49
C SER A 296 -18.78 -93.48 -61.59
N ARG A 297 -19.32 -92.97 -62.71
CA ARG A 297 -19.55 -91.52 -62.89
C ARG A 297 -20.56 -90.96 -61.89
N GLN A 298 -21.61 -91.72 -61.57
CA GLN A 298 -22.59 -91.32 -60.55
C GLN A 298 -21.97 -91.32 -59.15
N ALA A 299 -21.14 -92.31 -58.83
CA ALA A 299 -20.39 -92.36 -57.56
C ALA A 299 -19.42 -91.18 -57.43
N GLU A 300 -18.67 -90.85 -58.49
CA GLU A 300 -17.82 -89.65 -58.55
C GLU A 300 -18.62 -88.37 -58.30
N ALA A 301 -19.73 -88.17 -59.02
CA ALA A 301 -20.59 -87.00 -58.86
C ALA A 301 -21.16 -86.89 -57.43
N SER A 302 -21.55 -88.02 -56.83
CA SER A 302 -22.07 -88.04 -55.46
C SER A 302 -21.00 -87.73 -54.40
N ALA A 303 -19.76 -88.21 -54.61
CA ALA A 303 -18.64 -87.92 -53.72
C ALA A 303 -18.24 -86.45 -53.80
N ILE A 304 -18.22 -85.87 -55.00
CA ILE A 304 -17.97 -84.44 -55.21
C ILE A 304 -19.06 -83.60 -54.53
N ALA A 305 -20.34 -83.93 -54.73
CA ALA A 305 -21.45 -83.20 -54.12
C ALA A 305 -21.42 -83.24 -52.58
N ALA A 306 -21.09 -84.40 -51.99
CA ALA A 306 -20.94 -84.53 -50.55
C ALA A 306 -19.77 -83.71 -50.00
N PHE A 307 -18.67 -83.61 -50.75
CA PHE A 307 -17.51 -82.79 -50.37
C PHE A 307 -17.80 -81.29 -50.50
N GLU A 308 -18.49 -80.86 -51.55
CA GLU A 308 -18.95 -79.47 -51.71
C GLU A 308 -19.89 -79.04 -50.58
N GLN A 309 -20.75 -79.93 -50.09
CA GLN A 309 -21.62 -79.63 -48.95
C GLN A 309 -20.80 -79.42 -47.67
N LYS A 310 -19.79 -80.26 -47.41
CA LYS A 310 -18.88 -80.08 -46.27
C LYS A 310 -18.09 -78.78 -46.35
N LEU A 311 -17.62 -78.40 -47.54
CA LEU A 311 -16.93 -77.12 -47.74
C LEU A 311 -17.85 -75.94 -47.41
N LYS A 312 -19.11 -75.96 -47.85
CA LYS A 312 -20.11 -74.93 -47.51
C LYS A 312 -20.38 -74.84 -46.01
N GLU A 313 -20.46 -75.99 -45.32
CA GLU A 313 -20.62 -76.02 -43.86
C GLU A 313 -19.41 -75.43 -43.12
N ILE A 314 -18.19 -75.74 -43.58
CA ILE A 314 -16.95 -75.17 -43.03
C ILE A 314 -16.84 -73.67 -43.32
N GLU A 315 -17.16 -73.24 -44.54
CA GLU A 315 -17.18 -71.82 -44.91
C GLU A 315 -18.19 -71.05 -44.07
N ALA A 316 -19.39 -71.59 -43.85
CA ALA A 316 -20.40 -70.99 -42.98
C ALA A 316 -19.94 -70.93 -41.51
N ALA A 317 -19.29 -71.97 -41.00
CA ALA A 317 -18.73 -71.98 -39.66
C ALA A 317 -17.59 -70.96 -39.50
N ASN A 318 -16.68 -70.87 -40.47
CA ASN A 318 -15.59 -69.89 -40.49
C ASN A 318 -16.11 -68.46 -40.62
N GLN A 319 -17.15 -68.21 -41.41
CA GLN A 319 -17.81 -66.91 -41.48
C GLN A 319 -18.45 -66.55 -40.14
N ALA A 320 -19.16 -67.48 -39.49
CA ALA A 320 -19.74 -67.23 -38.18
C ALA A 320 -18.70 -66.95 -37.09
N GLU A 321 -17.55 -67.65 -37.11
CA GLU A 321 -16.42 -67.34 -36.22
C GLU A 321 -15.77 -65.99 -36.56
N ALA A 322 -15.58 -65.68 -37.85
CA ALA A 322 -15.05 -64.39 -38.30
C ALA A 322 -15.96 -63.23 -37.86
N ASP A 323 -17.28 -63.36 -38.02
CA ASP A 323 -18.26 -62.37 -37.59
C ASP A 323 -18.26 -62.21 -36.06
N ARG A 324 -18.13 -63.32 -35.31
CA ARG A 324 -18.02 -63.27 -33.84
C ARG A 324 -16.73 -62.59 -33.40
N VAL A 325 -15.61 -62.88 -34.05
CA VAL A 325 -14.31 -62.24 -33.76
C VAL A 325 -14.35 -60.77 -34.15
N ALA A 326 -14.95 -60.40 -35.28
CA ALA A 326 -15.13 -59.02 -35.71
C ALA A 326 -16.01 -58.25 -34.71
N ALA A 327 -17.14 -58.82 -34.27
CA ALA A 327 -18.00 -58.22 -33.26
C ALA A 327 -17.29 -58.06 -31.90
N LEU A 328 -16.47 -59.05 -31.50
CA LEU A 328 -15.65 -58.95 -30.29
C LEU A 328 -14.57 -57.87 -30.41
N LYS A 329 -13.88 -57.78 -31.56
CA LYS A 329 -12.91 -56.72 -31.84
C LYS A 329 -13.57 -55.35 -31.76
N GLN A 330 -14.69 -55.16 -32.44
CA GLN A 330 -15.44 -53.90 -32.41
C GLN A 330 -15.87 -53.53 -30.99
N LYS A 331 -16.32 -54.49 -30.19
CA LYS A 331 -16.68 -54.26 -28.79
C LYS A 331 -15.47 -53.89 -27.92
N VAL A 332 -14.34 -54.54 -28.11
CA VAL A 332 -13.09 -54.20 -27.39
C VAL A 332 -12.59 -52.81 -27.79
N GLU A 333 -12.68 -52.45 -29.07
CA GLU A 333 -12.35 -51.10 -29.55
C GLU A 333 -13.29 -50.03 -28.97
N GLU A 334 -14.59 -50.31 -28.90
CA GLU A 334 -15.59 -49.43 -28.28
C GLU A 334 -15.32 -49.26 -26.77
N ASP A 335 -15.11 -50.37 -26.04
CA ASP A 335 -14.78 -50.34 -24.61
C ASP A 335 -13.45 -49.58 -24.34
N GLN A 336 -12.43 -49.77 -25.19
CA GLN A 336 -11.16 -49.04 -25.10
C GLN A 336 -11.34 -47.55 -25.40
N ALA A 337 -12.14 -47.21 -26.40
CA ALA A 337 -12.45 -45.82 -26.73
C ALA A 337 -13.21 -45.14 -25.58
N ASP A 338 -14.21 -45.80 -25.00
CA ASP A 338 -14.98 -45.28 -23.86
C ASP A 338 -14.12 -45.08 -22.61
N GLN A 339 -13.25 -46.05 -22.29
CA GLN A 339 -12.30 -45.92 -21.19
C GLN A 339 -11.31 -44.76 -21.43
N PHE A 340 -10.80 -44.63 -22.65
CA PHE A 340 -9.91 -43.54 -23.02
C PHE A 340 -10.61 -42.17 -22.89
N VAL A 341 -11.83 -42.04 -23.41
CA VAL A 341 -12.63 -40.81 -23.30
C VAL A 341 -12.93 -40.47 -21.84
N THR A 342 -13.30 -41.46 -21.03
CA THR A 342 -13.59 -41.27 -19.61
C THR A 342 -12.35 -40.80 -18.84
N GLN A 343 -11.19 -41.42 -19.08
CA GLN A 343 -9.91 -41.01 -18.47
C GLN A 343 -9.50 -39.60 -18.90
N GLN A 344 -9.62 -39.28 -20.19
CA GLN A 344 -9.33 -37.94 -20.71
C GLN A 344 -10.27 -36.88 -20.11
N ASN A 345 -11.55 -37.19 -19.96
CA ASN A 345 -12.52 -36.27 -19.35
C ASN A 345 -12.22 -36.03 -17.86
N ALA A 346 -11.86 -37.06 -17.10
CA ALA A 346 -11.46 -36.91 -15.70
C ALA A 346 -10.16 -36.09 -15.53
N LEU A 347 -9.18 -36.33 -16.40
CA LEU A 347 -7.94 -35.53 -16.45
C LEU A 347 -8.25 -34.07 -16.74
N ARG A 348 -9.09 -33.81 -17.76
CA ARG A 348 -9.57 -32.46 -18.08
C ARG A 348 -10.21 -31.83 -16.87
N GLU A 349 -11.20 -32.45 -16.25
CA GLU A 349 -11.88 -31.88 -15.09
C GLU A 349 -10.90 -31.49 -13.97
N THR A 350 -9.88 -32.31 -13.72
CA THR A 350 -8.81 -32.01 -12.76
C THR A 350 -8.00 -30.76 -13.18
N ILE A 351 -7.59 -30.67 -14.45
CA ILE A 351 -6.87 -29.50 -14.99
C ILE A 351 -7.76 -28.25 -14.90
N LYS A 352 -9.06 -28.36 -15.17
CA LYS A 352 -10.01 -27.25 -15.06
C LYS A 352 -10.08 -26.72 -13.63
N GLN A 353 -10.22 -27.59 -12.63
CA GLN A 353 -10.22 -27.19 -11.23
C GLN A 353 -8.90 -26.50 -10.83
N GLN A 354 -7.77 -26.99 -11.32
CA GLN A 354 -6.47 -26.34 -11.11
C GLN A 354 -6.44 -24.94 -11.74
N ILE A 355 -6.89 -24.79 -12.99
CA ILE A 355 -6.99 -23.49 -13.68
C ILE A 355 -7.88 -22.53 -12.90
N ASP A 356 -9.08 -22.96 -12.50
CA ASP A 356 -10.04 -22.13 -11.76
C ASP A 356 -9.46 -21.67 -10.41
N SER A 357 -8.76 -22.56 -9.70
CA SER A 357 -8.08 -22.23 -8.43
C SER A 357 -6.98 -21.18 -8.62
N ARG A 358 -6.19 -21.27 -9.71
CA ARG A 358 -5.11 -20.34 -10.03
C ARG A 358 -5.64 -19.00 -10.51
N ILE A 359 -6.75 -18.99 -11.25
CA ILE A 359 -7.43 -17.74 -11.64
C ILE A 359 -7.86 -16.98 -10.38
N LYS A 360 -8.47 -17.67 -9.41
CA LYS A 360 -8.88 -17.06 -8.15
C LYS A 360 -7.69 -16.51 -7.34
N GLU A 361 -6.59 -17.25 -7.29
CA GLU A 361 -5.34 -16.79 -6.66
C GLU A 361 -4.79 -15.54 -7.36
N LEU A 362 -4.80 -15.52 -8.68
CA LEU A 362 -4.37 -14.38 -9.49
C LEU A 362 -5.27 -13.14 -9.26
N GLU A 363 -6.59 -13.32 -9.21
CA GLU A 363 -7.53 -12.23 -8.89
C GLU A 363 -7.27 -11.63 -7.49
N LEU A 364 -6.96 -12.46 -6.50
CA LEU A 364 -6.61 -12.00 -5.14
C LEU A 364 -5.34 -11.15 -5.16
N VAL A 365 -4.27 -11.64 -5.79
CA VAL A 365 -2.98 -10.92 -5.87
C VAL A 365 -3.11 -9.63 -6.71
N GLN A 366 -3.92 -9.63 -7.77
CA GLN A 366 -4.24 -8.41 -8.51
C GLN A 366 -5.02 -7.41 -7.65
N GLY A 367 -5.91 -7.89 -6.79
CA GLY A 367 -6.60 -7.08 -5.78
C GLY A 367 -5.64 -6.47 -4.75
N GLU A 368 -4.65 -7.24 -4.28
CA GLU A 368 -3.58 -6.73 -3.40
C GLU A 368 -2.77 -5.63 -4.08
N LEU A 369 -2.39 -5.80 -5.35
CA LEU A 369 -1.69 -4.76 -6.12
C LEU A 369 -2.52 -3.47 -6.20
N ALA A 370 -3.82 -3.59 -6.47
CA ALA A 370 -4.72 -2.44 -6.50
C ALA A 370 -4.83 -1.76 -5.13
N ALA A 371 -4.86 -2.52 -4.04
CA ALA A 371 -4.86 -2.00 -2.68
C ALA A 371 -3.58 -1.21 -2.37
N VAL A 372 -2.41 -1.75 -2.73
CA VAL A 372 -1.12 -1.05 -2.55
C VAL A 372 -1.06 0.25 -3.36
N VAL A 373 -1.59 0.26 -4.59
CA VAL A 373 -1.68 1.48 -5.42
C VAL A 373 -2.60 2.51 -4.78
N ASN A 374 -3.74 2.09 -4.23
CA ASN A 374 -4.66 2.98 -3.53
C ASN A 374 -4.00 3.55 -2.27
N GLU A 375 -3.36 2.72 -1.45
CA GLU A 375 -2.63 3.15 -0.25
C GLU A 375 -1.50 4.13 -0.59
N GLU A 376 -0.74 3.88 -1.66
CA GLU A 376 0.26 4.82 -2.17
C GLU A 376 -0.38 6.18 -2.47
N SER A 377 -1.47 6.21 -3.23
CA SER A 377 -2.13 7.46 -3.60
C SER A 377 -2.70 8.21 -2.41
N GLU A 378 -3.39 7.53 -1.48
CA GLU A 378 -3.91 8.12 -0.25
C GLU A 378 -2.78 8.70 0.62
N ARG A 379 -1.67 7.97 0.77
CA ARG A 379 -0.54 8.42 1.56
C ARG A 379 0.17 9.61 0.92
N LEU A 380 0.35 9.61 -0.40
CA LEU A 380 0.93 10.72 -1.13
C LEU A 380 0.05 11.98 -1.07
N ASP A 381 -1.28 11.82 -1.17
CA ASP A 381 -2.21 12.92 -1.08
C ASP A 381 -2.28 13.48 0.35
N ALA A 382 -2.18 12.63 1.39
CA ALA A 382 -2.05 13.07 2.77
C ALA A 382 -0.77 13.92 2.99
N MET A 383 0.37 13.48 2.44
CA MET A 383 1.63 14.24 2.52
C MET A 383 1.57 15.58 1.77
N ARG A 384 0.86 15.63 0.64
CA ARG A 384 0.65 16.89 -0.12
C ARG A 384 -0.31 17.83 0.59
N ALA A 385 -1.35 17.29 1.23
CA ALA A 385 -2.36 18.07 1.93
C ALA A 385 -1.84 18.66 3.25
N GLU A 386 -0.78 18.10 3.84
CA GLU A 386 -0.20 18.55 5.09
C GLU A 386 0.29 20.02 5.02
N PRO A 387 -0.35 20.96 5.74
CA PRO A 387 0.01 22.37 5.68
C PRO A 387 1.28 22.64 6.51
N ARG A 388 2.44 22.67 5.84
CA ARG A 388 3.74 23.01 6.44
C ARG A 388 3.95 24.51 6.58
N LYS A 389 3.00 25.20 7.24
CA LYS A 389 3.00 26.66 7.43
C LYS A 389 3.51 27.09 8.81
N ASP A 390 3.86 26.15 9.68
CA ASP A 390 4.35 26.47 11.01
C ASP A 390 5.64 27.32 10.94
N ILE A 391 5.78 28.23 11.92
CA ILE A 391 6.93 29.12 12.01
C ILE A 391 8.22 28.32 12.12
N LEU A 392 8.24 27.20 12.87
CA LEU A 392 9.42 26.37 13.02
C LEU A 392 9.87 25.78 11.67
N THR A 393 8.94 25.22 10.90
CA THR A 393 9.24 24.68 9.56
C THR A 393 9.77 25.76 8.62
N GLN A 394 9.18 26.96 8.67
CA GLN A 394 9.66 28.10 7.89
C GLN A 394 11.06 28.57 8.35
N THR A 395 11.34 28.58 9.66
CA THR A 395 12.67 28.92 10.19
C THR A 395 13.73 27.91 9.75
N LEU A 396 13.40 26.62 9.74
CA LEU A 396 14.32 25.56 9.34
C LEU A 396 14.60 25.62 7.84
N ALA A 397 13.58 25.87 7.02
CA ALA A 397 13.75 26.09 5.59
C ALA A 397 14.57 27.36 5.29
N LEU A 398 14.38 28.44 6.05
CA LEU A 398 15.22 29.64 5.95
C LEU A 398 16.68 29.34 6.35
N HIS A 399 16.91 28.54 7.38
CA HIS A 399 18.24 28.15 7.79
C HIS A 399 18.93 27.26 6.74
N ALA A 400 18.21 26.28 6.20
CA ALA A 400 18.69 25.45 5.10
C ALA A 400 19.05 26.30 3.87
N LEU A 401 18.28 27.37 3.60
CA LEU A 401 18.61 28.34 2.55
C LEU A 401 19.94 29.05 2.82
N PHE A 402 20.25 29.41 4.07
CA PHE A 402 21.53 30.02 4.44
C PHE A 402 22.70 29.04 4.28
N GLU A 403 22.51 27.77 4.65
CA GLU A 403 23.55 26.74 4.57
C GLU A 403 23.82 26.25 3.14
N ALA A 404 22.86 26.34 2.23
CA ALA A 404 22.94 25.81 0.86
C ALA A 404 24.10 26.37 0.01
N GLY A 405 24.86 27.37 0.49
CA GLY A 405 26.16 27.78 -0.04
C GLY A 405 26.18 28.46 -1.42
N ASN A 406 25.09 28.31 -2.19
CA ASN A 406 24.85 28.96 -3.47
C ASN A 406 24.72 30.48 -3.29
N GLU A 407 24.93 31.28 -4.35
CA GLU A 407 24.96 32.75 -4.25
C GLU A 407 23.71 33.35 -3.57
N GLY A 408 22.54 32.72 -3.77
CA GLY A 408 21.29 33.09 -3.11
C GLY A 408 21.25 32.89 -1.59
N GLY A 409 21.95 31.88 -1.05
CA GLY A 409 21.97 31.59 0.40
C GLY A 409 22.77 32.62 1.20
N LYS A 410 23.94 33.00 0.68
CA LYS A 410 24.74 34.10 1.24
C LYS A 410 24.00 35.42 1.17
N PHE A 411 23.32 35.70 0.05
CA PHE A 411 22.49 36.88 -0.10
C PHE A 411 21.36 36.94 0.93
N ALA A 412 20.65 35.84 1.16
CA ALA A 412 19.58 35.77 2.14
C ALA A 412 20.10 36.00 3.57
N PHE A 413 21.26 35.44 3.93
CA PHE A 413 21.89 35.67 5.24
C PHE A 413 22.29 37.13 5.44
N TYR A 414 22.96 37.75 4.46
CA TYR A 414 23.32 39.17 4.56
C TYR A 414 22.07 40.05 4.61
N THR A 415 21.02 39.71 3.87
CA THR A 415 19.74 40.43 3.92
C THR A 415 19.11 40.33 5.32
N TYR A 416 19.13 39.16 5.96
CA TYR A 416 18.68 38.98 7.34
C TYR A 416 19.46 39.87 8.33
N VAL A 417 20.80 39.88 8.22
CA VAL A 417 21.66 40.73 9.07
C VAL A 417 21.40 42.21 8.83
N ILE A 418 21.29 42.64 7.57
CA ILE A 418 21.02 44.03 7.19
C ILE A 418 19.64 44.48 7.70
N LEU A 419 18.61 43.66 7.53
CA LEU A 419 17.26 43.97 8.03
C LEU A 419 17.24 44.04 9.56
N THR A 420 17.92 43.12 10.24
CA THR A 420 18.04 43.15 11.70
C THR A 420 18.74 44.44 12.17
N ALA A 421 19.84 44.81 11.52
CA ALA A 421 20.55 46.06 11.80
C ALA A 421 19.68 47.29 11.50
N LEU A 422 18.89 47.26 10.42
CA LEU A 422 17.96 48.33 10.06
C LEU A 422 16.86 48.50 11.12
N PHE A 423 16.25 47.42 11.60
CA PHE A 423 15.22 47.50 12.65
C PHE A 423 15.78 47.97 13.98
N MET A 424 16.98 47.51 14.35
CA MET A 424 17.70 48.03 15.51
C MET A 424 18.00 49.52 15.37
N LEU A 425 18.39 49.99 14.18
CA LEU A 425 18.58 51.40 13.90
C LEU A 425 17.27 52.17 14.07
N VAL A 426 16.19 51.72 13.42
CA VAL A 426 14.86 52.34 13.47
C VAL A 426 14.36 52.47 14.92
N ASP A 427 14.56 51.44 15.74
CA ASP A 427 14.16 51.45 17.15
C ASP A 427 15.04 52.38 18.01
N THR A 428 16.30 52.60 17.61
CA THR A 428 17.20 53.55 18.30
C THR A 428 17.06 54.99 17.80
N ILE A 429 16.40 55.25 16.65
CA ILE A 429 16.19 56.62 16.11
C ILE A 429 15.66 57.59 17.17
N PRO A 430 14.57 57.30 17.91
CA PRO A 430 13.99 58.29 18.82
C PRO A 430 14.99 58.75 19.89
N LEU A 431 15.80 57.80 20.42
CA LEU A 431 16.80 58.09 21.43
C LEU A 431 18.05 58.75 20.84
N ILE A 432 18.51 58.31 19.67
CA ILE A 432 19.64 58.92 18.94
C ILE A 432 19.32 60.40 18.65
N VAL A 433 18.15 60.68 18.07
CA VAL A 433 17.76 62.07 17.77
C VAL A 433 17.68 62.88 19.05
N LYS A 434 17.09 62.34 20.13
CA LYS A 434 17.03 63.05 21.42
C LYS A 434 18.42 63.30 22.03
N PHE A 435 19.36 62.36 21.87
CA PHE A 435 20.74 62.47 22.34
C PHE A 435 21.54 63.54 21.60
N PHE A 436 21.35 63.68 20.29
CA PHE A 436 22.04 64.69 19.47
C PHE A 436 21.37 66.07 19.50
N THR A 437 20.09 66.16 19.87
CA THR A 437 19.43 67.46 20.02
C THR A 437 19.84 68.16 21.31
N LYS A 438 20.10 69.48 21.23
CA LYS A 438 20.37 70.31 22.41
C LYS A 438 19.14 70.34 23.34
N PRO A 439 19.35 70.46 24.67
CA PRO A 439 18.27 70.67 25.63
C PRO A 439 17.46 71.91 25.25
N GLY A 440 16.13 71.76 25.19
CA GLY A 440 15.23 72.86 24.84
C GLY A 440 14.57 73.51 26.08
N PRO A 441 13.77 74.58 25.89
CA PRO A 441 13.04 75.26 26.96
C PRO A 441 12.16 74.34 27.80
N TYR A 442 11.55 73.32 27.16
CA TYR A 442 10.76 72.33 27.89
C TYR A 442 11.63 71.50 28.84
N ASP A 443 12.80 71.04 28.38
CA ASP A 443 13.71 70.25 29.20
C ASP A 443 14.19 71.05 30.42
N SER A 444 14.45 72.35 30.25
CA SER A 444 14.84 73.26 31.33
C SER A 444 13.72 73.50 32.35
N LEU A 445 12.46 73.57 31.91
CA LEU A 445 11.31 73.75 32.80
C LEU A 445 11.10 72.49 33.65
N VAL A 446 11.16 71.31 33.03
CA VAL A 446 11.05 70.04 33.74
C VAL A 446 12.20 69.86 34.73
N ASP A 447 13.43 70.19 34.35
CA ASP A 447 14.60 70.09 35.24
C ASP A 447 14.49 71.03 36.44
N ARG A 448 14.00 72.26 36.24
CA ARG A 448 13.74 73.20 37.33
C ARG A 448 12.73 72.64 38.32
N ASP A 449 11.62 72.09 37.84
CA ASP A 449 10.58 71.51 38.69
C ASP A 449 11.09 70.28 39.44
N GLU A 450 11.87 69.43 38.78
CA GLU A 450 12.53 68.26 39.39
C GLU A 450 13.51 68.68 40.48
N ILE A 451 14.38 69.67 40.23
CA ILE A 451 15.33 70.19 41.22
C ILE A 451 14.61 70.82 42.40
N ALA A 452 13.54 71.58 42.16
CA ALA A 452 12.74 72.18 43.22
C ALA A 452 12.16 71.10 44.14
N PHE A 453 11.49 70.10 43.55
CA PHE A 453 10.92 68.97 44.30
C PHE A 453 11.99 68.17 45.05
N ASP A 454 13.13 67.89 44.43
CA ASP A 454 14.26 67.19 45.06
C ASP A 454 14.81 67.99 46.26
N SER A 455 14.91 69.31 46.12
CA SER A 455 15.43 70.19 47.16
C SER A 455 14.47 70.26 48.35
N GLU A 456 13.16 70.39 48.11
CA GLU A 456 12.12 70.36 49.13
C GLU A 456 12.08 69.01 49.85
N HIS A 457 12.17 67.91 49.10
CA HIS A 457 12.20 66.56 49.66
C HIS A 457 13.45 66.32 50.53
N ARG A 458 14.62 66.79 50.09
CA ARG A 458 15.86 66.71 50.89
C ARG A 458 15.77 67.59 52.14
N ALA A 459 15.23 68.80 52.02
CA ALA A 459 15.02 69.70 53.16
C ALA A 459 14.07 69.07 54.18
N TYR A 460 12.98 68.45 53.73
CA TYR A 460 12.06 67.70 54.57
C TYR A 460 12.77 66.54 55.31
N LYS A 461 13.51 65.69 54.59
CA LYS A 461 14.28 64.60 55.21
C LYS A 461 15.29 65.09 56.24
N GLN A 462 16.01 66.16 55.94
CA GLN A 462 17.00 66.73 56.87
C GLN A 462 16.35 67.38 58.10
N SER A 463 15.23 68.09 57.92
CA SER A 463 14.46 68.68 59.02
C SER A 463 13.95 67.59 59.96
N ARG A 464 13.32 66.56 59.40
CA ARG A 464 12.83 65.39 60.15
C ARG A 464 13.95 64.66 60.89
N SER A 465 15.10 64.46 60.23
CA SER A 465 16.27 63.83 60.87
C SER A 465 16.80 64.66 62.03
N ARG A 466 16.86 66.00 61.90
CA ARG A 466 17.28 66.90 62.98
C ARG A 466 16.30 66.88 64.15
N TYR A 467 15.00 66.92 63.86
CA TYR A 467 13.96 66.83 64.88
C TYR A 467 14.02 65.51 65.66
N MET A 468 14.18 64.38 64.96
CA MET A 468 14.35 63.07 65.61
C MET A 468 15.63 62.99 66.47
N GLN A 469 16.75 63.57 66.02
CA GLN A 469 17.96 63.64 66.83
C GLN A 469 17.78 64.49 68.10
N GLN A 470 17.06 65.62 68.01
CA GLN A 470 16.74 66.46 69.18
C GLN A 470 15.83 65.74 70.18
N LEU A 471 14.82 64.99 69.71
CA LEU A 471 14.00 64.13 70.55
C LEU A 471 14.81 63.05 71.26
N SER A 472 15.76 62.41 70.56
CA SER A 472 16.61 61.37 71.16
C SER A 472 17.65 61.91 72.16
N SER A 473 18.05 63.19 72.04
CA SER A 473 19.07 63.82 72.89
C SER A 473 18.49 64.66 74.03
N GLY A 474 17.20 65.04 73.98
CA GLY A 474 16.49 65.69 75.09
C GLY A 474 15.79 64.68 76.01
N ASN A 475 15.57 65.05 77.28
CA ASN A 475 14.77 64.30 78.27
C ASN A 475 13.27 64.14 77.91
N LEU A 476 12.89 64.35 76.65
CA LEU A 476 11.53 64.14 76.14
C LEU A 476 11.09 62.66 76.19
N ILE A 477 12.04 61.73 76.33
CA ILE A 477 11.77 60.28 76.47
C ILE A 477 10.91 59.97 77.72
N ALA A 478 10.86 60.85 78.72
CA ALA A 478 10.02 60.62 79.90
C ALA A 478 8.52 60.91 79.69
N VAL A 479 8.17 61.85 78.80
CA VAL A 479 6.79 62.37 78.68
C VAL A 479 5.97 61.68 77.58
N THR A 480 6.60 61.00 76.62
CA THR A 480 5.89 60.33 75.51
C THR A 480 6.16 58.84 75.46
N ARG A 481 5.71 58.08 76.46
CA ARG A 481 5.80 56.61 76.45
C ARG A 481 4.83 55.90 75.49
N ASN A 482 4.24 56.63 74.53
CA ASN A 482 3.27 56.11 73.55
C ASN A 482 3.60 56.57 72.12
N GLN A 483 3.94 55.61 71.26
CA GLN A 483 4.41 55.80 69.89
C GLN A 483 3.39 56.51 68.97
N GLY A 484 2.09 56.35 69.26
CA GLY A 484 1.02 57.01 68.49
C GLY A 484 0.88 58.51 68.78
N LEU A 485 1.17 58.92 70.03
CA LEU A 485 1.16 60.32 70.43
C LEU A 485 2.43 61.03 69.98
N GLU A 486 3.58 60.37 69.98
CA GLU A 486 4.82 60.91 69.38
C GLU A 486 4.60 61.32 67.92
N HIS A 487 4.01 60.43 67.12
CA HIS A 487 3.79 60.71 65.69
C HIS A 487 2.80 61.86 65.46
N ALA A 488 1.79 62.00 66.32
CA ALA A 488 0.84 63.12 66.29
C ALA A 488 1.46 64.44 66.79
N LEU A 489 2.39 64.36 67.74
CA LEU A 489 3.18 65.49 68.23
C LEU A 489 4.09 66.03 67.13
N VAL A 490 4.78 65.12 66.42
CA VAL A 490 5.68 65.46 65.31
C VAL A 490 4.92 66.22 64.22
N ASP A 491 3.76 65.71 63.78
CA ASP A 491 2.92 66.39 62.78
C ASP A 491 2.30 67.70 63.31
N GLY A 492 1.83 67.73 64.57
CA GLY A 492 1.12 68.87 65.13
C GLY A 492 2.01 70.07 65.48
N VAL A 493 3.25 69.81 65.90
CA VAL A 493 4.23 70.85 66.26
C VAL A 493 4.83 71.52 65.02
N GLU A 494 4.95 70.80 63.91
CA GLU A 494 5.45 71.38 62.65
C GLU A 494 4.49 72.42 62.04
N HIS A 495 3.19 72.34 62.33
CA HIS A 495 2.20 73.18 61.66
C HIS A 495 1.66 74.36 62.48
N THR A 496 1.92 74.47 63.79
CA THR A 496 1.43 75.63 64.53
C THR A 496 2.30 76.09 65.70
N ARG A 497 2.58 77.40 65.74
CA ARG A 497 3.24 78.09 66.87
C ARG A 497 2.59 77.79 68.23
N ALA A 498 1.26 77.69 68.28
CA ALA A 498 0.52 77.36 69.49
C ALA A 498 0.82 75.96 70.06
N ALA A 499 1.14 74.96 69.22
CA ALA A 499 1.49 73.62 69.70
C ALA A 499 2.88 73.61 70.35
N ARG A 500 3.80 74.44 69.84
CA ARG A 500 5.12 74.62 70.42
C ARG A 500 5.08 75.35 71.76
N GLU A 501 4.33 76.45 71.84
CA GLU A 501 4.15 77.22 73.09
C GLU A 501 3.43 76.38 74.17
N PHE A 502 2.45 75.54 73.77
CA PHE A 502 1.80 74.60 74.67
C PHE A 502 2.79 73.56 75.22
N LEU A 503 3.63 72.96 74.38
CA LEU A 503 4.65 72.01 74.83
C LEU A 503 5.69 72.65 75.75
N ASP A 504 6.16 73.86 75.42
CA ASP A 504 7.08 74.60 76.28
C ASP A 504 6.46 74.83 77.67
N SER A 505 5.15 75.14 77.73
CA SER A 505 4.43 75.29 79.01
C SER A 505 4.30 73.98 79.79
N LEU A 506 4.12 72.83 79.12
CA LEU A 506 4.07 71.53 79.79
C LEU A 506 5.43 71.12 80.33
N ILE A 507 6.51 71.38 79.57
CA ILE A 507 7.88 71.11 80.00
C ILE A 507 8.25 71.98 81.21
N GLU A 508 7.85 73.25 81.22
CA GLU A 508 8.07 74.14 82.35
C GLU A 508 7.27 73.68 83.59
N MET A 509 6.03 73.21 83.40
CA MET A 509 5.21 72.63 84.46
C MET A 509 5.83 71.36 85.04
N GLU A 510 6.35 70.46 84.20
CA GLU A 510 7.06 69.26 84.65
C GLU A 510 8.34 69.61 85.42
N ARG A 511 9.14 70.56 84.92
CA ARG A 511 10.37 71.00 85.62
C ARG A 511 10.06 71.55 87.01
N SER A 512 9.08 72.47 87.10
CA SER A 512 8.69 73.05 88.39
C SER A 512 8.09 72.01 89.34
N PHE A 513 7.35 71.02 88.83
CA PHE A 513 6.85 69.90 89.62
C PHE A 513 7.97 68.99 90.10
N ALA A 514 8.90 68.60 89.22
CA ALA A 514 10.04 67.77 89.57
C ALA A 514 10.94 68.41 90.64
N GLU A 515 11.16 69.72 90.55
CA GLU A 515 11.88 70.47 91.59
C GLU A 515 11.15 70.45 92.93
N LYS A 516 9.84 70.67 92.95
CA LYS A 516 9.02 70.58 94.17
C LYS A 516 9.04 69.18 94.77
N MET A 517 8.89 68.15 93.94
CA MET A 517 8.92 66.76 94.40
C MET A 517 10.29 66.37 94.97
N LYS A 518 11.37 66.87 94.38
CA LYS A 518 12.73 66.65 94.88
C LYS A 518 12.95 67.32 96.24
N LEU A 519 12.38 68.51 96.45
CA LEU A 519 12.42 69.20 97.75
C LEU A 519 11.58 68.46 98.80
N GLU A 520 10.40 67.93 98.45
CA GLU A 520 9.56 67.14 99.35
C GLU A 520 10.17 65.76 99.68
N GLU A 521 10.83 65.09 98.73
CA GLU A 521 11.56 63.85 98.99
C GLU A 521 12.74 64.05 99.95
N GLN A 522 13.40 65.21 99.91
CA GLN A 522 14.48 65.55 100.84
C GLN A 522 13.98 65.84 102.26
N THR A 523 12.70 66.22 102.42
CA THR A 523 12.10 66.51 103.74
C THR A 523 11.55 65.28 104.44
N ILE A 524 11.38 64.15 103.73
CA ILE A 524 10.86 62.89 104.29
C ILE A 524 11.99 62.05 104.90
N GLY A 525 11.90 61.79 106.20
CA GLY A 525 12.81 60.88 106.92
C GLY A 525 12.67 59.42 106.49
N ILE A 526 13.72 58.61 106.67
CA ILE A 526 13.86 57.24 106.15
C ILE A 526 12.74 56.27 106.62
N ALA A 527 12.01 56.59 107.69
CA ALA A 527 11.02 55.70 108.32
C ALA A 527 9.53 56.02 108.02
N GLU A 528 9.22 57.00 107.16
CA GLU A 528 7.82 57.35 106.82
C GLU A 528 7.37 56.74 105.47
N SER A 529 6.99 55.45 105.47
CA SER A 529 6.52 54.73 104.27
C SER A 529 5.27 55.34 103.65
N ASP A 530 4.34 55.81 104.49
CA ASP A 530 3.03 56.27 104.05
C ASP A 530 3.11 57.60 103.30
N LYS A 531 4.05 58.48 103.70
CA LYS A 531 4.30 59.74 102.99
C LYS A 531 4.98 59.52 101.64
N ARG A 532 5.85 58.51 101.52
CA ARG A 532 6.45 58.14 100.23
C ARG A 532 5.40 57.58 99.27
N ALA A 533 4.52 56.69 99.75
CA ALA A 533 3.41 56.19 98.94
C ALA A 533 2.46 57.31 98.50
N ALA A 534 2.21 58.30 99.37
CA ALA A 534 1.43 59.48 99.01
C ALA A 534 2.13 60.34 97.93
N LEU A 535 3.44 60.58 98.03
CA LEU A 535 4.19 61.29 96.98
C LEU A 535 4.18 60.54 95.64
N GLU A 536 4.34 59.22 95.66
CA GLU A 536 4.24 58.41 94.44
C GLU A 536 2.85 58.49 93.80
N ALA A 537 1.79 58.48 94.60
CA ALA A 537 0.43 58.68 94.11
C ALA A 537 0.23 60.09 93.51
N ILE A 538 0.83 61.12 94.12
CA ILE A 538 0.82 62.50 93.59
C ILE A 538 1.57 62.59 92.26
N LYS A 539 2.78 61.99 92.16
CA LYS A 539 3.53 61.90 90.89
C LYS A 539 2.70 61.22 89.82
N LYS A 540 2.10 60.08 90.14
CA LYS A 540 1.29 59.31 89.19
C LYS A 540 0.11 60.12 88.65
N ARG A 541 -0.64 60.80 89.53
CA ARG A 541 -1.76 61.66 89.14
C ARG A 541 -1.32 62.85 88.28
N PHE A 542 -0.18 63.47 88.60
CA PHE A 542 0.35 64.59 87.81
C PHE A 542 0.70 64.16 86.38
N TYR A 543 1.37 63.02 86.22
CA TYR A 543 1.69 62.49 84.88
C TYR A 543 0.44 62.01 84.13
N GLU A 544 -0.57 61.47 84.82
CA GLU A 544 -1.88 61.18 84.23
C GLU A 544 -2.58 62.45 83.75
N ASP A 545 -2.54 63.55 84.51
CA ASP A 545 -3.10 64.86 84.10
C ASP A 545 -2.35 65.47 82.91
N LEU A 546 -1.02 65.45 82.91
CA LEU A 546 -0.22 65.88 81.76
C LEU A 546 -0.59 65.10 80.50
N HIS A 547 -0.73 63.77 80.62
CA HIS A 547 -1.12 62.92 79.51
C HIS A 547 -2.51 63.27 78.99
N HIS A 548 -3.47 63.48 79.90
CA HIS A 548 -4.83 63.85 79.55
C HIS A 548 -4.90 65.22 78.85
N ARG A 549 -4.11 66.21 79.31
CA ARG A 549 -4.01 67.52 78.66
C ARG A 549 -3.42 67.45 77.25
N MET A 550 -2.39 66.62 77.05
CA MET A 550 -1.87 66.36 75.72
C MET A 550 -2.92 65.71 74.83
N GLU A 551 -3.61 64.69 75.35
CA GLU A 551 -4.65 63.99 74.60
C GLU A 551 -5.77 64.94 74.18
N ILE A 552 -6.28 65.78 75.07
CA ILE A 552 -7.30 66.79 74.74
C ILE A 552 -6.80 67.77 73.68
N PHE A 553 -5.60 68.33 73.84
CA PHE A 553 -5.09 69.35 72.92
C PHE A 553 -4.89 68.82 71.49
N PHE A 554 -4.36 67.60 71.34
CA PHE A 554 -4.10 67.01 70.02
C PHE A 554 -5.32 66.30 69.43
N THR A 555 -6.27 65.81 70.24
CA THR A 555 -7.54 65.24 69.74
C THR A 555 -8.52 66.32 69.29
N ALA A 556 -8.64 67.43 70.04
CA ALA A 556 -9.53 68.55 69.70
C ALA A 556 -9.18 69.24 68.38
N ARG A 557 -7.97 69.02 67.86
CA ARG A 557 -7.46 69.64 66.62
C ARG A 557 -7.50 68.73 65.40
N ARG A 558 -7.87 67.45 65.58
CA ARG A 558 -8.10 66.48 64.50
C ARG A 558 -9.54 66.50 63.97
N ALA A 559 -10.45 67.22 64.64
CA ALA A 559 -11.78 67.58 64.16
C ALA A 559 -11.74 68.99 63.58
#